data_AF-A0A527ICV9-F1
#
_entry.id   AF-A0A527ICV9-F1
#
_cell.length_a   1.000
_cell.length_b   1.000
_cell.length_c   1.000
_cell.angle_alpha   90.00
_cell.angle_beta   90.00
_cell.angle_gamma   90.00
#
_symmetry.space_group_name_H-M   'P 1'
#
loop_
_entity.id
_entity.type
_entity.pdbx_description
1 polymer ?
#
loop_
_entity_poly.entity_id
_entity_poly.type
_entity_poly.pdbx_seq_one_letter_code
_entity_poly.pdbx_strand_id
1 'polypeptide(L)' 'MSTHTAVLKKDITPEGSDYEIVRRAIEKISLDYRDQPSLEELAEEVGETPTGLQKLFTRWA' A
#
# COMPACT_ATOMS: atom_id res chain seq x y z
N MET A 1 0.38 19.62 -27.60
CA MET A 1 0.06 19.19 -26.22
C MET A 1 1.34 18.65 -25.61
N SER A 2 1.91 19.33 -24.62
CA SER A 2 3.12 18.87 -23.96
C SER A 2 2.74 17.89 -22.85
N THR A 3 2.99 16.61 -23.07
CA THR A 3 2.81 15.55 -22.06
C THR A 3 3.92 15.68 -21.02
N HIS A 4 3.56 16.08 -19.80
CA HIS A 4 4.44 15.97 -18.65
C HIS A 4 4.47 14.51 -18.19
N THR A 5 5.47 13.76 -18.63
CA THR A 5 5.78 12.44 -18.06
C THR A 5 6.38 12.68 -16.67
N ALA A 6 5.70 12.23 -15.63
CA ALA A 6 6.26 12.21 -14.28
C ALA A 6 7.44 11.22 -14.28
N VAL A 7 8.66 11.74 -14.24
CA VAL A 7 9.87 10.92 -14.12
C VAL A 7 10.11 10.67 -12.64
N LEU A 8 9.90 9.44 -12.19
CA LEU A 8 10.25 9.01 -10.83
C LEU A 8 11.78 9.06 -10.70
N LYS A 9 12.30 9.84 -9.74
CA LYS A 9 13.76 9.97 -9.47
C LYS A 9 14.39 8.67 -8.95
N LYS A 10 13.57 7.79 -8.37
CA LYS A 10 13.92 6.48 -7.87
C LYS A 10 12.74 5.57 -8.15
N ASP A 11 12.97 4.44 -8.81
CA ASP A 11 11.94 3.42 -8.94
C ASP A 11 11.71 2.82 -7.55
N ILE A 12 10.56 3.11 -6.97
CA ILE A 12 10.09 2.56 -5.70
C ILE A 12 8.98 1.53 -5.94
N THR A 13 8.68 1.22 -7.21
CA THR A 13 7.69 0.21 -7.56
C THR A 13 8.20 -1.10 -7.02
N PRO A 14 7.45 -1.77 -6.15
CA PRO A 14 7.95 -3.01 -5.60
C PRO A 14 7.94 -4.13 -6.61
N GLU A 15 8.87 -5.05 -6.42
CA GLU A 15 8.93 -6.29 -7.14
C GLU A 15 8.12 -7.37 -6.40
N GLY A 16 7.44 -8.25 -7.14
CA GLY A 16 6.65 -9.35 -6.55
C GLY A 16 5.26 -8.94 -6.08
N SER A 17 4.81 -9.49 -4.95
CA SER A 17 3.44 -9.34 -4.44
C SER A 17 3.15 -8.03 -3.69
N ASP A 18 4.18 -7.22 -3.43
CA ASP A 18 4.09 -5.98 -2.65
C ASP A 18 3.06 -4.99 -3.22
N TYR A 19 2.98 -4.82 -4.54
CA TYR A 19 1.96 -3.97 -5.16
C TYR A 19 0.54 -4.47 -4.86
N GLU A 20 0.32 -5.78 -4.98
CA GLU A 20 -0.99 -6.38 -4.68
C GLU A 20 -1.35 -6.24 -3.20
N ILE A 21 -0.38 -6.36 -2.30
CA ILE A 21 -0.58 -6.15 -0.85
C ILE A 21 -1.02 -4.71 -0.60
N VAL A 22 -0.30 -3.72 -1.14
CA VAL A 22 -0.66 -2.30 -0.96
C VAL A 22 -2.01 -1.99 -1.59
N ARG A 23 -2.28 -2.50 -2.80
CA ARG A 23 -3.57 -2.30 -3.49
C ARG A 23 -4.74 -2.83 -2.66
N ARG A 24 -4.63 -4.04 -2.11
CA ARG A 24 -5.67 -4.65 -1.27
C ARG A 24 -5.86 -3.91 0.06
N ALA A 25 -4.78 -3.45 0.69
CA ALA A 25 -4.89 -2.65 1.90
C ALA A 25 -5.60 -1.31 1.65
N ILE A 26 -5.29 -0.62 0.54
CA ILE A 26 -5.98 0.63 0.14
C ILE A 26 -7.46 0.37 -0.18
N GLU A 27 -7.77 -0.74 -0.85
CA GLU A 27 -9.14 -1.16 -1.14
C GLU A 27 -9.94 -1.35 0.16
N LYS A 28 -9.38 -2.05 1.15
CA LYS A 28 -9.99 -2.23 2.48
C LYS A 28 -10.25 -0.90 3.19
N ILE A 29 -9.26 -0.01 3.22
CA ILE A 29 -9.42 1.34 3.78
C ILE A 29 -10.52 2.10 3.05
N SER A 30 -10.61 1.99 1.73
CA SER A 30 -11.58 2.74 0.93
C SER A 30 -13.02 2.27 1.15
N LEU A 31 -13.23 0.96 1.34
CA LEU A 31 -14.54 0.37 1.62
C LEU A 31 -14.99 0.64 3.05
N ASP A 32 -14.07 0.53 4.02
CA ASP A 32 -14.39 0.52 5.45
C ASP A 32 -13.90 1.78 6.19
N TYR A 33 -13.66 2.88 5.46
CA TYR A 33 -13.04 4.09 6.02
C TYR A 33 -13.77 4.67 7.25
N ARG A 34 -15.10 4.46 7.34
CA ARG A 34 -15.92 4.92 8.47
C ARG A 34 -15.65 4.15 9.75
N ASP A 35 -15.27 2.89 9.63
CA ASP A 35 -14.95 2.02 10.76
C ASP A 35 -13.50 2.19 11.23
N GLN A 36 -12.70 2.98 10.50
CA GLN A 36 -11.30 3.30 10.80
C GLN A 36 -10.47 2.04 11.10
N PRO A 37 -10.34 1.11 10.12
CA PRO A 37 -9.64 -0.13 10.33
C PRO A 37 -8.21 0.12 10.83
N SER A 38 -7.85 -0.61 11.88
CA SER A 38 -6.52 -0.61 12.48
C SER A 38 -5.48 -1.24 11.56
N LEU A 39 -4.20 -0.98 11.85
CA LEU A 39 -3.11 -1.61 11.10
C LEU A 39 -3.13 -3.13 11.23
N GLU A 40 -3.56 -3.65 12.39
CA GLU A 40 -3.74 -5.06 12.67
C GLU A 40 -4.80 -5.70 11.75
N GLU A 41 -5.97 -5.07 11.62
CA GLU A 41 -7.05 -5.56 10.75
C GLU A 41 -6.64 -5.53 9.27
N LEU A 42 -5.90 -4.50 8.85
CA LEU A 42 -5.37 -4.42 7.48
C LEU A 42 -4.33 -5.51 7.21
N ALA A 43 -3.46 -5.79 8.19
CA ALA A 43 -2.44 -6.81 8.07
C ALA A 43 -3.07 -8.21 7.99
N GLU A 44 -4.10 -8.48 8.79
CA GLU A 44 -4.85 -9.74 8.72
C GLU A 44 -5.50 -9.94 7.33
N GLU A 45 -6.17 -8.92 6.79
CA GLU A 45 -6.83 -8.98 5.47
C GLU A 45 -5.86 -9.32 4.32
N VAL A 46 -4.64 -8.80 4.39
CA VAL A 46 -3.62 -9.02 3.34
C VAL A 46 -2.67 -10.19 3.64
N GLY A 47 -2.85 -10.91 4.75
CA GLY A 47 -2.01 -12.04 5.12
C GLY A 47 -0.59 -11.65 5.59
N GLU A 48 -0.44 -10.45 6.14
CA GLU A 48 0.81 -9.88 6.61
C GLU A 48 0.85 -9.73 8.14
N THR A 49 2.04 -9.46 8.67
CA THR A 49 2.16 -9.00 10.06
C THR A 49 2.00 -7.48 10.13
N PRO A 50 1.50 -6.90 11.25
CA PRO A 50 1.39 -5.45 11.40
C PRO A 50 2.72 -4.73 11.17
N THR A 51 3.82 -5.26 11.71
CA THR A 51 5.17 -4.72 11.48
C THR A 51 5.64 -4.86 10.02
N GLY A 52 5.28 -5.95 9.34
CA GLY A 52 5.57 -6.17 7.93
C GLY A 52 4.87 -5.12 7.05
N LEU A 53 3.56 -4.96 7.25
CA LEU A 53 2.74 -3.98 6.54
C LEU A 53 3.20 -2.54 6.81
N GLN A 54 3.57 -2.21 8.05
CA GLN A 54 4.16 -0.90 8.38
C GLN A 54 5.45 -0.62 7.61
N LYS A 55 6.37 -1.59 7.56
CA LYS A 55 7.63 -1.47 6.80
C LYS A 55 7.37 -1.37 5.29
N LEU A 56 6.37 -2.08 4.78
CA LEU A 56 5.95 -1.99 3.38
C LEU A 56 5.46 -0.58 3.07
N PHE A 57 4.52 -0.04 3.84
CA PHE A 57 4.06 1.35 3.65
C PHE A 57 5.18 2.39 3.80
N THR A 58 6.09 2.21 4.76
CA THR A 58 7.23 3.12 4.95
C THR A 58 8.18 3.11 3.75
N ARG A 59 8.34 1.98 3.06
CA ARG A 59 9.18 1.86 1.86
C ARG A 59 8.59 2.57 0.63
N TRP A 60 7.27 2.78 0.63
CA TRP A 60 6.52 3.40 -0.47
C TRP A 60 6.26 4.90 -0.31
N ALA A 61 6.36 5.43 0.91
CA ALA A 61 6.16 6.86 1.22
C ALA A 61 7.37 7.72 0.78
#